data_AF-A0A2G1BQV8-F1
#
_entry.id   AF-A0A2G1BQV8-F1
#
_cell.length_a   1.000
_cell.length_b   1.000
_cell.length_c   1.000
_cell.angle_alpha   90.00
_cell.angle_beta   90.00
_cell.angle_gamma   90.00
#
_symmetry.space_group_name_H-M   'P 1'
#
loop_
_entity.id
_entity.type
_entity.pdbx_description
1 polymer ?
#
loop_
_entity_poly.entity_id
_entity_poly.type
_entity_poly.pdbx_seq_one_letter_code
_entity_poly.pdbx_strand_id
1 'polypeptide(L)'
;MRILILAVLLLNFSSCKNSKKENNKPKKKPEVKVEKVTADNNQKTIDSTLIVLDSTTNLVWMKKDFSTIEKRFLNKWNEVFEWQEQMNSINYAGFSDWRVPSIKEYRSINKNKKDRVNYKQVFTEIDSTFFWGKGAYAFWSSTTPNKNTASYISFKEGFAVSGNREKIITYTKKDKGKSFGMSVRLVRSKVN
;
A
#
# COMPACT_ATOMS: atom_id res chain seq x y z
N MET A 1 -0.21 16.20 -15.74
CA MET A 1 -1.34 15.26 -15.57
C MET A 1 -0.93 14.22 -14.54
N ARG A 2 -1.79 13.84 -13.58
CA ARG A 2 -1.48 12.81 -12.57
C ARG A 2 -2.02 11.46 -13.02
N ILE A 3 -1.17 10.43 -13.02
CA ILE A 3 -1.50 9.05 -13.38
C ILE A 3 -0.83 8.16 -12.32
N LEU A 4 -1.62 7.45 -11.53
CA LEU A 4 -1.13 6.34 -10.70
C LEU A 4 -1.25 5.09 -11.56
N ILE A 5 -0.12 4.46 -11.91
CA ILE A 5 -0.10 3.33 -12.86
C ILE A 5 -0.40 2.03 -12.11
N LEU A 6 -1.44 1.33 -12.55
CA LEU A 6 -1.75 -0.02 -12.10
C LEU A 6 -0.85 -1.01 -12.87
N ALA A 7 0.25 -1.45 -12.24
CA ALA A 7 1.22 -2.33 -12.88
C ALA A 7 0.73 -3.79 -12.92
N VAL A 8 0.25 -4.24 -14.09
CA VAL A 8 0.01 -5.66 -14.39
C VAL A 8 1.06 -6.13 -15.39
N LEU A 9 2.17 -6.70 -14.89
CA LEU A 9 3.24 -7.27 -15.70
C LEU A 9 3.10 -8.80 -15.73
N LEU A 10 2.34 -9.29 -16.70
CA LEU A 10 2.34 -10.70 -17.10
C LEU A 10 3.47 -10.93 -18.12
N LEU A 11 4.53 -11.62 -17.71
CA LEU A 11 5.62 -12.07 -18.60
C LEU A 11 5.94 -13.55 -18.38
N ASN A 12 4.96 -14.41 -18.69
CA ASN A 12 5.20 -15.84 -18.91
C ASN A 12 5.25 -16.11 -20.42
N PHE A 13 6.42 -15.92 -21.04
CA PHE A 13 6.66 -16.39 -22.41
C PHE A 13 7.28 -17.78 -22.37
N SER A 14 6.47 -18.80 -22.67
CA SER A 14 6.93 -20.18 -22.85
C SER A 14 6.63 -20.66 -24.27
N SER A 15 7.64 -21.28 -24.89
CA SER A 15 7.57 -22.12 -26.09
C SER A 15 6.98 -21.52 -27.39
N CYS A 16 7.86 -21.32 -28.37
CA CYS A 16 7.57 -21.69 -29.76
C CYS A 16 8.78 -22.40 -30.38
N LYS A 17 8.55 -23.37 -31.28
CA LYS A 17 9.57 -24.20 -31.94
C LYS A 17 9.46 -24.08 -33.46
N ASN A 18 10.59 -24.03 -34.16
CA ASN A 18 10.94 -24.81 -35.37
C ASN A 18 12.35 -24.37 -35.88
N SER A 19 13.32 -25.26 -36.14
CA SER A 19 13.51 -26.12 -37.34
C SER A 19 13.95 -25.29 -38.58
N LYS A 20 15.07 -25.56 -39.29
CA LYS A 20 15.97 -26.73 -39.43
C LYS A 20 17.34 -26.33 -40.03
N LYS A 21 18.42 -27.10 -39.72
CA LYS A 21 19.65 -27.37 -40.55
C LYS A 21 20.55 -26.15 -40.90
N GLU A 22 21.89 -26.21 -41.02
CA GLU A 22 22.97 -27.21 -40.81
C GLU A 22 24.34 -26.41 -40.72
N ASN A 23 25.60 -26.90 -40.73
CA ASN A 23 26.20 -28.22 -41.01
C ASN A 23 27.63 -28.42 -40.40
N ASN A 24 28.10 -29.68 -40.44
CA ASN A 24 29.48 -30.20 -40.60
C ASN A 24 30.67 -29.94 -39.61
N LYS A 25 31.27 -31.10 -39.25
CA LYS A 25 32.68 -31.44 -38.88
C LYS A 25 33.14 -31.25 -37.41
N PRO A 26 33.71 -32.29 -36.74
CA PRO A 26 33.95 -32.30 -35.30
C PRO A 26 35.37 -31.90 -34.86
N LYS A 27 35.50 -31.47 -33.59
CA LYS A 27 36.76 -31.39 -32.82
C LYS A 27 36.57 -31.97 -31.40
N LYS A 28 37.67 -32.37 -30.75
CA LYS A 28 37.69 -33.25 -29.56
C LYS A 28 37.02 -32.66 -28.30
N LYS A 29 36.43 -33.54 -27.49
CA LYS A 29 35.92 -33.30 -26.13
C LYS A 29 37.04 -32.85 -25.16
N PRO A 30 36.91 -31.71 -24.48
CA PRO A 30 37.42 -31.48 -23.13
C PRO A 30 36.37 -31.92 -22.09
N GLU A 31 36.82 -32.38 -20.93
CA GLU A 31 35.92 -32.79 -19.84
C GLU A 31 35.67 -31.62 -18.88
N VAL A 32 34.49 -31.02 -18.96
CA VAL A 32 34.09 -29.89 -18.10
C VAL A 32 33.36 -30.43 -16.88
N LYS A 33 33.81 -30.03 -15.69
CA LYS A 33 33.24 -30.47 -14.40
C LYS A 33 31.80 -29.98 -14.25
N VAL A 34 30.95 -30.82 -13.67
CA VAL A 34 29.59 -30.44 -13.25
C VAL A 34 29.69 -29.65 -11.94
N GLU A 35 29.97 -28.36 -12.04
CA GLU A 35 29.76 -27.44 -10.92
C GLU A 35 28.25 -27.19 -10.75
N LYS A 36 27.72 -27.60 -9.60
CA LYS A 36 26.37 -27.21 -9.18
C LYS A 36 26.38 -25.72 -8.84
N VAL A 37 26.05 -24.88 -9.81
CA VAL A 37 25.65 -23.49 -9.54
C VAL A 37 24.32 -23.53 -8.79
N THR A 38 24.38 -23.60 -7.46
CA THR A 38 23.24 -23.39 -6.59
C THR A 38 22.83 -21.93 -6.70
N ALA A 39 21.78 -21.66 -7.47
CA ALA A 39 21.18 -20.33 -7.53
C ALA A 39 20.68 -19.94 -6.14
N ASP A 40 21.29 -18.90 -5.55
CA ASP A 40 20.83 -18.29 -4.30
C ASP A 40 19.53 -17.53 -4.55
N ASN A 41 18.43 -18.28 -4.55
CA ASN A 41 17.08 -17.76 -4.81
C ASN A 41 16.47 -17.05 -3.59
N ASN A 42 17.24 -16.20 -2.90
CA ASN A 42 16.74 -15.18 -1.97
C ASN A 42 16.03 -14.01 -2.70
N GLN A 43 15.40 -14.28 -3.84
CA GLN A 43 14.75 -13.27 -4.68
C GLN A 43 13.36 -12.96 -4.11
N LYS A 44 13.33 -11.97 -3.20
CA LYS A 44 12.13 -11.53 -2.47
C LYS A 44 10.97 -11.21 -3.42
N THR A 45 9.92 -12.03 -3.41
CA THR A 45 8.79 -11.92 -4.34
C THR A 45 7.89 -10.73 -3.99
N ILE A 46 7.85 -9.74 -4.89
CA ILE A 46 7.02 -8.54 -4.73
C ILE A 46 5.64 -8.78 -5.35
N ASP A 47 4.59 -8.70 -4.54
CA ASP A 47 3.21 -8.75 -5.04
C ASP A 47 2.75 -7.37 -5.50
N SER A 48 2.93 -7.10 -6.79
CA SER A 48 2.47 -5.87 -7.46
C SER A 48 0.96 -5.62 -7.33
N THR A 49 0.14 -6.64 -7.08
CA THR A 49 -1.32 -6.50 -6.97
C THR A 49 -1.77 -5.88 -5.65
N LEU A 50 -0.92 -5.95 -4.61
CA LEU A 50 -1.17 -5.45 -3.26
C LEU A 50 -0.67 -4.02 -3.01
N ILE A 51 -0.08 -3.36 -4.03
CA ILE A 51 0.53 -2.03 -3.92
C ILE A 51 -0.01 -1.02 -4.94
N VAL A 52 0.27 0.26 -4.71
CA VAL A 52 0.06 1.37 -5.67
C VAL A 52 1.32 2.23 -5.72
N LEU A 53 1.89 2.41 -6.92
CA LEU A 53 3.08 3.25 -7.15
C LEU A 53 2.68 4.70 -7.44
N ASP A 54 3.14 5.65 -6.63
CA ASP A 54 3.05 7.08 -6.92
C ASP A 54 4.34 7.63 -7.53
N SER A 55 4.37 7.65 -8.86
CA SER A 55 5.44 8.26 -9.67
C SER A 55 5.57 9.78 -9.49
N THR A 56 4.63 10.45 -8.82
CA THR A 56 4.72 11.89 -8.52
C THR A 56 5.56 12.16 -7.27
N THR A 57 5.67 11.19 -6.36
CA THR A 57 6.39 11.33 -5.08
C THR A 57 7.48 10.27 -4.86
N ASN A 58 7.61 9.29 -5.77
CA ASN A 58 8.45 8.09 -5.59
C ASN A 58 8.13 7.33 -4.29
N LEU A 59 6.84 7.26 -3.95
CA LEU A 59 6.31 6.47 -2.85
C LEU A 59 5.56 5.25 -3.37
N VAL A 60 5.56 4.17 -2.58
CA VAL A 60 4.71 3.01 -2.81
C VAL A 60 3.76 2.87 -1.62
N TRP A 61 2.47 2.73 -1.90
CA TRP A 61 1.40 2.66 -0.92
C TRP A 61 0.85 1.23 -0.86
N MET A 62 0.42 0.78 0.32
CA MET A 62 -0.42 -0.43 0.40
C MET A 62 -1.73 -0.17 -0.35
N LYS A 63 -2.17 -1.10 -1.21
CA LYS A 63 -3.42 -0.93 -1.98
C LYS A 63 -4.67 -1.10 -1.11
N LYS A 64 -4.58 -1.95 -0.09
CA LYS A 64 -5.58 -2.15 0.96
C LYS A 64 -5.10 -1.45 2.23
N ASP A 65 -6.00 -0.74 2.90
CA ASP A 65 -5.76 -0.19 4.24
C ASP A 65 -6.11 -1.19 5.36
N PHE A 66 -5.82 -0.80 6.60
CA PHE A 66 -6.16 -1.52 7.82
C PHE A 66 -7.59 -2.07 7.82
N SER A 67 -8.61 -1.22 7.60
CA SER A 67 -10.02 -1.65 7.66
C SER A 67 -10.39 -2.65 6.56
N THR A 68 -9.74 -2.51 5.39
CA THR A 68 -9.89 -3.42 4.27
C THR A 68 -9.23 -4.79 4.51
N ILE A 69 -8.19 -4.86 5.34
CA ILE A 69 -7.50 -6.10 5.73
C ILE A 69 -8.15 -6.74 6.97
N GLU A 70 -8.13 -6.04 8.11
CA GLU A 70 -8.54 -6.52 9.44
C GLU A 70 -10.06 -6.59 9.66
N LYS A 71 -10.86 -6.12 8.68
CA LYS A 71 -12.34 -6.09 8.70
C LYS A 71 -12.97 -5.36 9.89
N ARG A 72 -12.20 -4.49 10.54
CA ARG A 72 -12.60 -3.65 11.68
C ARG A 72 -12.02 -2.24 11.55
N PHE A 73 -12.40 -1.35 12.45
CA PHE A 73 -11.76 -0.05 12.60
C PHE A 73 -10.73 -0.06 13.73
N LEU A 74 -9.82 0.92 13.68
CA LEU A 74 -8.89 1.21 14.77
C LEU A 74 -9.64 1.89 15.92
N ASN A 75 -9.38 1.49 17.16
CA ASN A 75 -10.02 2.06 18.34
C ASN A 75 -9.09 3.04 19.08
N LYS A 76 -7.78 2.81 19.03
CA LYS A 76 -6.73 3.64 19.63
C LYS A 76 -5.74 4.11 18.57
N TRP A 77 -5.12 5.27 18.79
CA TRP A 77 -4.08 5.78 17.90
C TRP A 77 -2.81 4.92 17.87
N ASN A 78 -2.47 4.23 18.97
CA ASN A 78 -1.28 3.36 19.02
C ASN A 78 -1.39 2.12 18.11
N GLU A 79 -2.60 1.59 17.88
CA GLU A 79 -2.84 0.44 16.98
C GLU A 79 -2.31 0.71 15.55
N VAL A 80 -2.18 1.98 15.17
CA VAL A 80 -1.58 2.43 13.89
C VAL A 80 -0.13 1.95 13.72
N PHE A 81 0.64 1.93 14.81
CA PHE A 81 2.07 1.56 14.82
C PHE A 81 2.25 0.06 15.10
N GLU A 82 1.44 -0.49 16.00
CA GLU A 82 1.34 -1.95 16.25
C GLU A 82 1.05 -2.69 14.92
N TRP A 83 0.11 -2.18 14.11
CA TRP A 83 -0.19 -2.74 12.79
C TRP A 83 0.91 -2.50 11.74
N GLN A 84 1.65 -1.38 11.83
CA GLN A 84 2.81 -1.15 10.96
C GLN A 84 3.92 -2.17 11.23
N GLU A 85 4.19 -2.48 12.49
CA GLU A 85 5.15 -3.52 12.89
C GLU A 85 4.66 -4.93 12.46
N GLN A 86 3.36 -5.21 12.57
CA GLN A 86 2.73 -6.42 12.03
C GLN A 86 2.91 -6.55 10.51
N MET A 87 2.61 -5.50 9.72
CA MET A 87 2.79 -5.53 8.25
C MET A 87 4.26 -5.71 7.85
N ASN A 88 5.20 -5.23 8.66
CA ASN A 88 6.63 -5.37 8.41
C ASN A 88 7.15 -6.78 8.74
N SER A 89 6.73 -7.38 9.86
CA SER A 89 7.16 -8.73 10.25
C SER A 89 6.67 -9.81 9.29
N ILE A 90 5.42 -9.70 8.80
CA ILE A 90 4.87 -10.61 7.78
C ILE A 90 5.37 -10.33 6.36
N ASN A 91 6.26 -9.34 6.17
CA ASN A 91 6.79 -8.92 4.87
C ASN A 91 5.68 -8.59 3.84
N TYR A 92 4.66 -7.79 4.22
CA TYR A 92 3.49 -7.53 3.39
C TYR A 92 3.87 -7.06 1.97
N ALA A 93 3.33 -7.74 0.96
CA ALA A 93 3.62 -7.54 -0.47
C ALA A 93 5.10 -7.67 -0.87
N GLY A 94 5.93 -8.33 -0.05
CA GLY A 94 7.38 -8.44 -0.24
C GLY A 94 8.19 -7.37 0.49
N PHE A 95 7.58 -6.55 1.35
CA PHE A 95 8.23 -5.39 1.98
C PHE A 95 8.12 -5.39 3.50
N SER A 96 9.17 -4.90 4.17
CA SER A 96 9.37 -4.97 5.63
C SER A 96 9.75 -3.62 6.25
N ASP A 97 9.53 -2.56 5.50
CA ASP A 97 9.92 -1.17 5.71
C ASP A 97 8.73 -0.23 5.39
N TRP A 98 7.52 -0.71 5.60
CA TRP A 98 6.30 0.10 5.66
C TRP A 98 6.36 1.02 6.86
N ARG A 99 5.89 2.25 6.67
CA ARG A 99 5.82 3.29 7.69
C ARG A 99 4.48 4.00 7.67
N VAL A 100 4.10 4.57 8.82
CA VAL A 100 2.91 5.42 8.95
C VAL A 100 3.15 6.76 8.22
N PRO A 101 2.39 7.08 7.16
CA PRO A 101 2.58 8.32 6.38
C PRO A 101 2.26 9.57 7.17
N SER A 102 2.91 10.67 6.81
CA SER A 102 2.57 12.01 7.29
C SER A 102 1.32 12.58 6.62
N ILE A 103 0.69 13.58 7.25
CA ILE A 103 -0.48 14.25 6.66
C ILE A 103 -0.14 14.98 5.36
N LYS A 104 1.13 15.34 5.12
CA LYS A 104 1.61 15.93 3.86
C LYS A 104 1.59 14.92 2.72
N GLU A 105 2.01 13.68 2.98
CA GLU A 105 1.99 12.59 2.00
C GLU A 105 0.56 12.15 1.67
N TYR A 106 -0.31 12.00 2.68
CA TYR A 106 -1.74 11.79 2.43
C TYR A 106 -2.39 12.90 1.58
N ARG A 107 -1.99 14.17 1.76
CA ARG A 107 -2.46 15.28 0.93
C ARG A 107 -1.82 15.33 -0.46
N SER A 108 -0.71 14.62 -0.72
CA SER A 108 -0.13 14.55 -2.07
C SER A 108 -1.06 13.78 -3.01
N ILE A 109 -1.62 12.66 -2.53
CA ILE A 109 -2.55 11.77 -3.27
C ILE A 109 -4.03 12.19 -3.19
N ASN A 110 -4.36 13.30 -2.52
CA ASN A 110 -5.74 13.77 -2.35
C ASN A 110 -5.81 15.31 -2.22
N LYS A 111 -5.19 16.05 -3.15
CA LYS A 111 -5.14 17.52 -3.13
C LYS A 111 -6.43 18.17 -3.65
N ASN A 112 -7.16 17.50 -4.54
CA ASN A 112 -8.29 18.08 -5.29
C ASN A 112 -9.36 17.03 -5.69
N LYS A 113 -10.47 17.46 -6.31
CA LYS A 113 -11.57 16.57 -6.74
C LYS A 113 -11.14 15.45 -7.69
N LYS A 114 -10.23 15.70 -8.65
CA LYS A 114 -9.71 14.68 -9.59
C LYS A 114 -8.87 13.63 -8.87
N ASP A 115 -8.05 14.05 -7.91
CA ASP A 115 -7.28 13.11 -7.07
C ASP A 115 -8.22 12.18 -6.31
N ARG A 116 -9.37 12.66 -5.80
CA ARG A 116 -10.38 11.83 -5.11
C ARG A 116 -11.03 10.78 -6.01
N VAL A 117 -11.27 11.11 -7.28
CA VAL A 117 -11.78 10.15 -8.27
C VAL A 117 -10.74 9.07 -8.56
N ASN A 118 -9.51 9.48 -8.87
CA ASN A 118 -8.39 8.58 -9.15
C ASN A 118 -8.07 7.67 -7.93
N TYR A 119 -8.09 8.22 -6.72
CA TYR A 119 -7.90 7.49 -5.47
C TYR A 119 -8.90 6.32 -5.33
N LYS A 120 -10.19 6.54 -5.59
CA LYS A 120 -11.23 5.49 -5.57
C LYS A 120 -11.09 4.42 -6.66
N GLN A 121 -10.30 4.69 -7.70
CA GLN A 121 -10.07 3.75 -8.80
C GLN A 121 -8.87 2.84 -8.56
N VAL A 122 -7.85 3.29 -7.82
CA VAL A 122 -6.60 2.53 -7.62
C VAL A 122 -6.51 1.83 -6.26
N PHE A 123 -7.13 2.37 -5.22
CA PHE A 123 -7.12 1.78 -3.88
C PHE A 123 -8.33 0.88 -3.66
N THR A 124 -8.13 -0.21 -2.93
CA THR A 124 -9.22 -1.08 -2.48
C THR A 124 -9.76 -0.54 -1.15
N GLU A 125 -11.01 -0.10 -1.17
CA GLU A 125 -11.75 0.35 0.01
C GLU A 125 -13.00 -0.51 0.18
N ILE A 126 -13.44 -0.72 1.42
CA ILE A 126 -14.82 -1.13 1.70
C ILE A 126 -15.69 0.15 1.67
N ASP A 127 -16.99 0.03 1.33
CA ASP A 127 -17.89 1.17 1.16
C ASP A 127 -17.99 2.09 2.40
N SER A 128 -17.53 3.33 2.24
CA SER A 128 -17.49 4.37 3.28
C SER A 128 -18.80 5.20 3.32
N THR A 129 -19.91 4.51 3.53
CA THR A 129 -21.27 5.07 3.67
C THR A 129 -21.47 5.83 4.99
N PHE A 130 -21.13 7.13 4.98
CA PHE A 130 -21.23 8.04 6.13
C PHE A 130 -20.35 7.59 7.32
N PHE A 131 -20.64 8.01 8.55
CA PHE A 131 -19.89 7.57 9.74
C PHE A 131 -20.06 6.07 10.08
N TRP A 132 -21.07 5.42 9.48
CA TRP A 132 -21.49 4.03 9.75
C TRP A 132 -21.23 3.09 8.56
N GLY A 133 -20.32 3.47 7.67
CA GLY A 133 -19.96 2.71 6.49
C GLY A 133 -19.30 1.38 6.83
N LYS A 134 -19.32 0.45 5.88
CA LYS A 134 -18.59 -0.82 5.98
C LYS A 134 -17.07 -0.64 5.81
N GLY A 135 -16.61 0.53 5.36
CA GLY A 135 -15.21 0.92 5.28
C GLY A 135 -14.91 2.31 5.85
N ALA A 136 -13.62 2.61 5.96
CA ALA A 136 -13.12 3.74 6.74
C ALA A 136 -13.60 5.11 6.24
N TYR A 137 -14.00 5.95 7.19
CA TYR A 137 -14.37 7.34 6.94
C TYR A 137 -13.15 8.27 6.95
N ALA A 138 -12.18 7.98 7.83
CA ALA A 138 -10.97 8.78 8.01
C ALA A 138 -9.74 7.95 8.39
N PHE A 139 -8.56 8.48 8.07
CA PHE A 139 -7.29 7.78 8.09
C PHE A 139 -6.27 8.54 8.93
N TRP A 140 -5.73 7.89 9.97
CA TRP A 140 -4.69 8.46 10.83
C TRP A 140 -3.34 8.56 10.12
N SER A 141 -2.59 9.61 10.46
CA SER A 141 -1.22 9.86 9.99
C SER A 141 -0.26 9.94 11.19
N SER A 142 1.05 9.86 10.92
CA SER A 142 2.11 10.04 11.90
C SER A 142 2.32 11.50 12.35
N THR A 143 1.61 12.46 11.74
CA THR A 143 1.75 13.87 12.10
C THR A 143 0.96 14.20 13.37
N THR A 144 1.67 14.53 14.45
CA THR A 144 1.13 14.93 15.76
C THR A 144 1.44 16.41 16.04
N PRO A 145 0.48 17.34 15.90
CA PRO A 145 0.74 18.76 16.15
C PRO A 145 1.10 19.09 17.61
N ASN A 146 0.72 18.23 18.56
CA ASN A 146 1.15 18.24 19.95
C ASN A 146 0.94 16.84 20.58
N LYS A 147 1.42 16.64 21.80
CA LYS A 147 1.37 15.36 22.53
C LYS A 147 -0.02 14.69 22.68
N ASN A 148 -1.11 15.45 22.54
CA ASN A 148 -2.49 14.96 22.71
C ASN A 148 -3.26 14.80 21.39
N THR A 149 -2.68 15.19 20.25
CA THR A 149 -3.39 15.29 18.98
C THR A 149 -2.69 14.57 17.83
N ALA A 150 -3.50 14.03 16.91
CA ALA A 150 -3.04 13.42 15.68
C ALA A 150 -3.80 14.01 14.50
N SER A 151 -3.11 14.17 13.37
CA SER A 151 -3.70 14.58 12.10
C SER A 151 -4.29 13.38 11.36
N TYR A 152 -5.42 13.61 10.71
CA TYR A 152 -6.10 12.61 9.89
C TYR A 152 -6.76 13.24 8.66
N ILE A 153 -6.97 12.41 7.63
CA ILE A 153 -7.60 12.78 6.37
C ILE A 153 -8.87 11.95 6.14
N SER A 154 -9.91 12.54 5.55
CA SER A 154 -10.93 11.74 4.86
C SER A 154 -10.67 11.83 3.36
N PHE A 155 -10.28 10.72 2.74
CA PHE A 155 -9.99 10.71 1.30
C PHE A 155 -11.25 10.79 0.43
N LYS A 156 -12.42 10.47 0.99
CA LYS A 156 -13.74 10.62 0.37
C LYS A 156 -14.14 12.09 0.27
N GLU A 157 -14.10 12.80 1.39
CA GLU A 157 -14.55 14.21 1.47
C GLU A 157 -13.43 15.20 1.06
N GLY A 158 -12.16 14.82 1.29
CA GLY A 158 -10.97 15.60 0.96
C GLY A 158 -10.51 16.60 2.03
N PHE A 159 -11.09 16.55 3.23
CA PHE A 159 -10.59 17.34 4.37
C PHE A 159 -9.42 16.64 5.05
N ALA A 160 -8.48 17.43 5.56
CA ALA A 160 -7.42 16.96 6.45
C ALA A 160 -7.31 17.93 7.63
N VAL A 161 -7.43 17.41 8.85
CA VAL A 161 -7.55 18.15 10.11
C VAL A 161 -6.75 17.44 11.20
N SER A 162 -6.79 17.98 12.42
CA SER A 162 -6.17 17.36 13.60
C SER A 162 -7.15 17.38 14.77
N GLY A 163 -7.14 16.33 15.58
CA GLY A 163 -8.04 16.17 16.73
C GLY A 163 -7.40 15.41 17.88
N ASN A 164 -8.08 15.33 19.01
CA ASN A 164 -7.63 14.55 20.16
C ASN A 164 -7.52 13.07 19.76
N ARG A 165 -6.32 12.48 19.88
CA ARG A 165 -6.04 11.13 19.35
C ARG A 165 -6.64 10.00 20.19
N GLU A 166 -6.99 10.29 21.45
CA GLU A 166 -7.62 9.35 22.40
C GLU A 166 -9.16 9.43 22.37
N LYS A 167 -9.75 10.45 21.72
CA LYS A 167 -11.19 10.74 21.72
C LYS A 167 -11.69 11.21 20.34
N ILE A 168 -11.65 10.31 19.36
CA ILE A 168 -12.18 10.55 18.00
C ILE A 168 -13.67 10.13 17.95
N ILE A 169 -14.52 11.00 18.50
CA ILE A 169 -15.98 10.83 18.58
C ILE A 169 -16.75 11.84 17.72
N THR A 170 -17.89 11.44 17.19
CA THR A 170 -18.81 12.31 16.44
C THR A 170 -19.54 13.28 17.35
N TYR A 171 -19.63 14.55 16.91
CA TYR A 171 -20.26 15.66 17.63
C TYR A 171 -21.70 15.97 17.20
N THR A 172 -22.27 15.21 16.26
CA THR A 172 -23.67 15.37 15.82
C THR A 172 -24.65 15.05 16.95
N LYS A 173 -25.70 15.86 17.13
CA LYS A 173 -26.67 15.71 18.23
C LYS A 173 -27.33 14.31 18.31
N LYS A 174 -27.38 13.55 17.21
CA LYS A 174 -27.94 12.18 17.14
C LYS A 174 -26.92 11.05 17.40
N ASP A 175 -25.61 11.34 17.38
CA ASP A 175 -24.54 10.33 17.49
C ASP A 175 -23.46 10.71 18.52
N LYS A 176 -23.77 11.63 19.43
CA LYS A 176 -22.83 12.16 20.43
C LYS A 176 -22.15 11.03 21.20
N GLY A 177 -20.83 10.91 21.04
CA GLY A 177 -20.00 9.91 21.73
C GLY A 177 -19.71 8.63 20.95
N LYS A 178 -20.30 8.43 19.77
CA LYS A 178 -19.94 7.31 18.88
C LYS A 178 -18.63 7.62 18.13
N SER A 179 -17.76 6.63 17.91
CA SER A 179 -16.49 6.82 17.20
C SER A 179 -16.64 6.87 15.68
N PHE A 180 -15.73 7.57 14.99
CA PHE A 180 -15.61 7.48 13.53
C PHE A 180 -14.97 6.15 13.12
N GLY A 181 -15.32 5.62 11.94
CA GLY A 181 -14.61 4.49 11.33
C GLY A 181 -13.18 4.86 10.91
N MET A 182 -12.20 4.65 11.81
CA MET A 182 -10.79 5.00 11.62
C MET A 182 -9.97 3.86 11.01
N SER A 183 -9.01 4.21 10.15
CA SER A 183 -8.06 3.30 9.51
C SER A 183 -6.68 3.95 9.34
N VAL A 184 -5.72 3.21 8.76
CA VAL A 184 -4.43 3.71 8.28
C VAL A 184 -4.07 2.97 6.99
N ARG A 185 -3.40 3.64 6.05
CA ARG A 185 -2.80 3.02 4.87
C ARG A 185 -1.31 3.33 4.87
N LEU A 186 -0.46 2.32 5.02
CA LEU A 186 0.98 2.54 5.12
C LEU A 186 1.59 2.90 3.78
N VAL A 187 2.76 3.53 3.86
CA VAL A 187 3.58 3.94 2.72
C VAL A 187 5.01 3.44 2.94
N ARG A 188 5.76 3.27 1.85
CA ARG A 188 7.21 3.09 1.85
C ARG A 188 7.83 4.00 0.79
N SER A 189 9.11 4.28 0.90
CA SER A 189 9.87 4.85 -0.23
C SER A 189 9.98 3.81 -1.35
N LYS A 190 9.95 4.22 -2.62
CA LYS A 190 10.28 3.33 -3.74
C LYS A 190 11.71 2.80 -3.55
N VAL A 191 11.96 1.54 -3.88
CA VAL A 191 13.33 1.02 -4.05
C VAL A 191 13.91 1.66 -5.31
N ASN A 192 15.16 2.13 -5.24
CA ASN A 192 15.90 2.68 -6.38
C ASN A 192 16.36 1.56 -7.32
#